data_AF-A0A438I4W1-F1
#
_entry.id   AF-A0A438I4W1-F1
#
_cell.length_a   1.000
_cell.length_b   1.000
_cell.length_c   1.000
_cell.angle_alpha   90.00
_cell.angle_beta   90.00
_cell.angle_gamma   90.00
#
_symmetry.space_group_name_H-M   'P 1'
#
loop_
_entity.id
_entity.type
_entity.pdbx_description
1 polymer ?
#
loop_
_entity_poly.entity_id
_entity_poly.type
_entity_poly.pdbx_seq_one_letter_code
_entity_poly.pdbx_strand_id
1 'polypeptide(L)'
;MEYLRTSDGSPRLEKVATRDRTWLICKQSVFHQERDAHSDDELDVAQVLFDGMDKKDDVCWNVMIDGYIQNGVPNGALVLFRRMLKAKAKPNEATMLPVFSTCGQLGSPESGRWVHSYNENNGIQFNVHIRMALAVMYSTLDNLEDVCLGFDKSDDKDVWNSMIVGYAMLRM
;
A
#
# COMPACT_ATOMS: atom_id res chain seq x y z
N MET A 1 18.18 -31.69 3.74
CA MET A 1 18.99 -30.62 4.34
C MET A 1 20.20 -31.27 4.97
N GLU A 2 21.37 -31.21 4.33
CA GLU A 2 22.62 -31.70 4.93
C GLU A 2 23.53 -30.49 5.14
N TYR A 3 23.81 -30.17 6.40
CA TYR A 3 24.68 -29.06 6.79
C TYR A 3 26.08 -29.61 7.06
N LEU A 4 27.03 -29.35 6.18
CA LEU A 4 28.44 -29.61 6.45
C LEU A 4 28.98 -28.51 7.37
N ARG A 5 29.40 -28.88 8.60
CA ARG A 5 30.13 -28.01 9.55
C ARG A 5 31.64 -28.15 9.34
N THR A 6 32.40 -27.07 9.54
CA THR A 6 33.85 -27.15 9.69
C THR A 6 34.24 -27.73 11.05
N SER A 7 35.43 -28.32 11.14
CA SER A 7 35.94 -29.08 12.30
C SER A 7 36.18 -28.26 13.57
N ASP A 8 36.00 -26.94 13.54
CA ASP A 8 36.18 -26.05 14.69
C ASP A 8 34.87 -25.42 15.20
N GLY A 9 33.72 -25.75 14.58
CA GLY A 9 32.41 -25.28 15.03
C GLY A 9 32.13 -23.80 14.82
N SER A 10 32.99 -23.07 14.09
CA SER A 10 32.77 -21.65 13.79
C SER A 10 31.94 -21.46 12.50
N PRO A 11 30.97 -20.52 12.45
CA PRO A 11 30.22 -20.26 11.23
C PRO A 11 31.10 -19.61 10.16
N ARG A 12 31.38 -20.35 9.09
CA ARG A 12 32.11 -19.85 7.92
C ARG A 12 31.16 -19.05 7.04
N LEU A 13 31.16 -17.72 7.20
CA LEU A 13 30.47 -16.81 6.28
C LEU A 13 31.35 -16.61 5.04
N GLU A 14 31.12 -17.40 4.00
CA GLU A 14 31.64 -17.09 2.67
C GLU A 14 30.98 -15.81 2.15
N LYS A 15 31.83 -14.86 1.75
CA LYS A 15 31.47 -13.58 1.15
C LYS A 15 30.72 -13.82 -0.18
N VAL A 16 29.42 -13.55 -0.20
CA VAL A 16 28.66 -13.35 -1.44
C VAL A 16 28.14 -11.91 -1.48
N ALA A 17 28.78 -11.15 -2.37
CA ALA A 17 28.41 -9.89 -3.01
C ALA A 17 27.20 -9.09 -2.50
N THR A 18 27.50 -7.83 -2.14
CA THR A 18 26.64 -6.63 -2.08
C THR A 18 25.23 -6.78 -2.69
N ARG A 19 24.25 -6.92 -1.81
CA ARG A 19 22.85 -6.55 -2.05
C ARG A 19 22.39 -5.78 -0.83
N ASP A 20 22.00 -4.52 -1.04
CA ASP A 20 21.58 -3.57 -0.02
C ASP A 20 20.62 -4.18 1.00
N ARG A 21 20.66 -3.69 2.25
CA ARG A 21 19.67 -4.09 3.28
C ARG A 21 18.23 -3.83 2.83
N THR A 22 18.03 -2.88 1.93
CA THR A 22 16.78 -2.61 1.21
C THR A 22 16.28 -3.83 0.41
N TRP A 23 17.18 -4.67 -0.13
CA TRP A 23 16.83 -5.91 -0.83
C TRP A 23 16.21 -6.96 0.11
N LEU A 24 16.67 -7.05 1.36
CA LEU A 24 16.11 -7.98 2.34
C LEU A 24 14.68 -7.59 2.72
N ILE A 25 14.42 -6.29 2.88
CA ILE A 25 13.08 -5.73 3.13
C ILE A 25 12.17 -5.97 1.91
N CYS A 26 12.67 -5.74 0.68
CA CYS A 26 11.89 -5.99 -0.53
C CYS A 26 11.60 -7.48 -0.81
N LYS A 27 12.44 -8.42 -0.34
CA LYS A 27 12.29 -9.85 -0.63
C LYS A 27 11.11 -10.52 0.11
N GLN A 28 10.58 -9.90 1.16
CA GLN A 28 9.46 -10.45 1.92
C GLN A 28 8.09 -10.30 1.25
N SER A 29 8.00 -9.60 0.11
CA SER A 29 6.74 -9.39 -0.64
C SER A 29 6.16 -10.64 -1.34
N VAL A 30 6.76 -11.84 -1.21
CA VAL A 30 6.32 -13.05 -1.96
C VAL A 30 5.96 -14.27 -1.10
N PHE A 31 6.05 -14.23 0.23
CA PHE A 31 5.58 -15.37 1.05
C PHE A 31 4.53 -14.95 2.06
N HIS A 32 3.28 -15.33 1.74
CA HIS A 32 2.22 -15.48 2.70
C HIS A 32 2.68 -16.31 3.90
N GLN A 33 2.29 -15.85 5.09
CA GLN A 33 2.06 -16.65 6.29
C GLN A 33 3.24 -16.80 7.26
N GLU A 34 3.27 -15.94 8.27
CA GLU A 34 3.34 -16.28 9.70
C GLU A 34 2.97 -15.02 10.52
N ARG A 35 1.83 -15.08 11.23
CA ARG A 35 1.38 -14.04 12.16
C ARG A 35 2.01 -14.33 13.51
N ASP A 36 3.14 -13.70 13.81
CA ASP A 36 3.72 -13.68 15.14
C ASP A 36 3.83 -12.24 15.64
N ALA A 37 3.68 -12.05 16.94
CA ALA A 37 3.68 -10.77 17.68
C ALA A 37 4.98 -9.93 17.55
N HIS A 38 5.87 -10.27 16.61
CA HIS A 38 7.07 -9.52 16.23
C HIS A 38 6.81 -8.42 15.18
N SER A 39 5.66 -8.42 14.50
CA SER A 39 5.44 -7.50 13.36
C SER A 39 5.26 -6.04 13.79
N ASP A 40 4.64 -5.79 14.95
CA ASP A 40 4.50 -4.45 15.53
C ASP A 40 5.88 -3.85 15.88
N ASP A 41 6.77 -4.66 16.47
CA ASP A 41 8.14 -4.26 16.80
C ASP A 41 8.96 -3.91 15.54
N GLU A 42 8.76 -4.65 14.45
CA GLU A 42 9.43 -4.39 13.18
C GLU A 42 8.95 -3.09 12.51
N LEU A 43 7.64 -2.80 12.57
CA LEU A 43 7.08 -1.55 12.06
C LEU A 43 7.58 -0.33 12.85
N ASP A 44 7.70 -0.46 14.17
CA ASP A 44 8.24 0.60 15.03
C ASP A 44 9.71 0.90 14.71
N VAL A 45 10.53 -0.14 14.53
CA VAL A 45 11.92 0.01 14.09
C VAL A 45 12.00 0.64 12.70
N ALA A 46 11.15 0.20 11.76
CA ALA A 46 11.08 0.78 10.42
C ALA A 46 10.69 2.26 10.47
N GLN A 47 9.75 2.65 11.33
CA GLN A 47 9.31 4.03 11.51
C GLN A 47 10.44 4.91 12.06
N VAL A 48 11.21 4.42 13.04
CA VAL A 48 12.38 5.14 13.57
C VAL A 48 13.44 5.36 12.49
N LEU A 49 13.76 4.32 11.71
CA LEU A 49 14.70 4.42 10.60
C LEU A 49 14.20 5.41 9.55
N PHE A 50 12.93 5.31 9.17
CA PHE A 50 12.30 6.19 8.21
C PHE A 50 12.35 7.65 8.66
N ASP A 51 11.97 7.95 9.90
CA ASP A 51 12.01 9.31 10.44
C ASP A 51 13.43 9.88 10.48
N GLY A 52 14.44 9.05 10.74
CA GLY A 52 15.86 9.41 10.71
C GLY A 52 16.46 9.68 9.33
N MET A 53 15.76 9.39 8.23
CA MET A 53 16.25 9.67 6.88
C MET A 53 16.16 11.16 6.53
N ASP A 54 17.30 11.78 6.21
CA ASP A 54 17.38 13.18 5.74
C ASP A 54 16.61 13.42 4.43
N LYS A 55 16.63 12.42 3.54
CA LYS A 55 15.90 12.42 2.27
C LYS A 55 15.15 11.10 2.12
N LYS A 56 13.85 11.20 1.86
CA LYS A 56 12.95 10.08 1.63
C LYS A 56 12.55 10.10 0.16
N ASP A 57 12.86 9.04 -0.56
CA ASP A 57 12.43 8.86 -1.94
C ASP A 57 11.05 8.20 -2.00
N ASP A 58 10.47 8.13 -3.20
CA ASP A 58 9.13 7.58 -3.43
C ASP A 58 9.04 6.10 -3.01
N VAL A 59 10.15 5.35 -3.11
CA VAL A 59 10.23 3.94 -2.71
C VAL A 59 10.09 3.81 -1.20
N CYS A 60 10.79 4.63 -0.41
CA CYS A 60 10.71 4.62 1.04
C CYS A 60 9.29 4.94 1.54
N TRP A 61 8.60 5.90 0.91
CA TRP A 61 7.21 6.20 1.23
C TRP A 61 6.29 5.01 0.95
N ASN A 62 6.42 4.40 -0.23
CA ASN A 62 5.60 3.26 -0.62
C ASN A 62 5.81 2.05 0.31
N VAL A 63 7.06 1.71 0.61
CA VAL A 63 7.40 0.61 1.52
C VAL A 63 6.79 0.83 2.90
N MET A 64 6.86 2.04 3.44
CA MET A 64 6.27 2.32 4.75
C MET A 64 4.74 2.29 4.71
N ILE A 65 4.10 2.83 3.67
CA ILE A 65 2.64 2.77 3.49
C ILE A 65 2.19 1.31 3.43
N ASP A 66 2.86 0.47 2.64
CA ASP A 66 2.57 -0.96 2.56
C ASP A 66 2.81 -1.66 3.89
N GLY A 67 3.88 -1.30 4.61
CA GLY A 67 4.18 -1.82 5.94
C GLY A 67 3.05 -1.55 6.94
N TYR A 68 2.48 -0.35 6.96
CA TYR A 68 1.32 -0.03 7.80
C TYR A 68 0.08 -0.86 7.43
N ILE A 69 -0.15 -1.10 6.13
CA ILE A 69 -1.30 -1.90 5.66
C ILE A 69 -1.14 -3.37 6.04
N GLN A 70 0.05 -3.92 5.84
CA GLN A 70 0.35 -5.33 6.14
C GLN A 70 0.26 -5.64 7.64
N ASN A 71 0.60 -4.66 8.49
CA ASN A 71 0.45 -4.75 9.94
C ASN A 71 -0.99 -4.49 10.43
N GLY A 72 -1.97 -4.33 9.53
CA GLY A 72 -3.36 -4.11 9.92
C GLY A 72 -3.60 -2.74 10.56
N VAL A 73 -2.77 -1.75 10.24
CA VAL A 73 -2.89 -0.35 10.70
C VAL A 73 -3.23 0.58 9.52
N PRO A 74 -4.38 0.38 8.83
CA PRO A 74 -4.75 1.14 7.63
C PRO A 74 -4.90 2.64 7.89
N ASN A 75 -5.32 3.03 9.10
CA ASN A 75 -5.35 4.45 9.49
C ASN A 75 -3.96 5.08 9.49
N GLY A 76 -2.94 4.34 9.97
CA GLY A 76 -1.54 4.78 9.95
C GLY A 76 -1.02 4.99 8.54
N ALA A 77 -1.39 4.09 7.62
CA ALA A 77 -1.06 4.20 6.20
C ALA A 77 -1.60 5.50 5.57
N LEU A 78 -2.88 5.85 5.83
CA LEU A 78 -3.45 7.12 5.34
C LEU A 78 -2.81 8.36 5.96
N VAL A 79 -2.45 8.31 7.25
CA VAL A 79 -1.71 9.39 7.91
C VAL A 79 -0.35 9.57 7.25
N LEU A 80 0.34 8.48 6.96
CA LEU A 80 1.64 8.51 6.29
C LEU A 80 1.53 9.00 4.85
N PHE A 81 0.50 8.58 4.10
CA PHE A 81 0.21 9.12 2.77
C PHE A 81 0.01 10.65 2.82
N ARG A 82 -0.75 11.17 3.78
CA ARG A 82 -0.89 12.62 3.97
C ARG A 82 0.43 13.31 4.32
N ARG A 83 1.32 12.64 5.07
CA ARG A 83 2.69 13.13 5.35
C ARG A 83 3.53 13.18 4.06
N MET A 84 3.44 12.18 3.18
CA MET A 84 4.08 12.16 1.86
C MET A 84 3.69 13.39 1.04
N LEU A 85 2.38 13.70 0.97
CA LEU A 85 1.89 14.87 0.25
C LEU A 85 2.39 16.19 0.83
N LYS A 86 2.41 16.32 2.17
CA LYS A 86 2.95 17.51 2.85
C LYS A 86 4.44 17.70 2.61
N ALA A 87 5.18 16.60 2.47
CA ALA A 87 6.60 16.61 2.10
C ALA A 87 6.82 16.93 0.60
N LYS A 88 5.76 17.19 -0.17
CA LYS A 88 5.78 17.42 -1.62
C LYS A 88 6.36 16.23 -2.42
N ALA A 89 6.37 15.04 -1.84
CA ALA A 89 6.66 13.81 -2.56
C ALA A 89 5.44 13.46 -3.42
N LYS A 90 5.68 12.98 -4.65
CA LYS A 90 4.61 12.76 -5.63
C LYS A 90 4.18 11.29 -5.58
N PRO A 91 2.92 10.99 -5.21
CA PRO A 91 2.41 9.63 -5.30
C PRO A 91 2.49 9.11 -6.72
N ASN A 92 2.81 7.84 -6.85
CA ASN A 92 2.77 7.11 -8.10
C ASN A 92 1.70 6.01 -8.04
N GLU A 93 1.57 5.26 -9.12
CA GLU A 93 0.59 4.16 -9.18
C GLU A 93 0.75 3.15 -8.02
N ALA A 94 1.99 2.81 -7.67
CA ALA A 94 2.31 1.90 -6.58
C ALA A 94 1.94 2.49 -5.20
N THR A 95 1.84 3.81 -5.06
CA THR A 95 1.29 4.47 -3.86
C THR A 95 -0.25 4.43 -3.88
N MET A 96 -0.86 4.73 -5.02
CA MET A 96 -2.31 4.95 -5.10
C MET A 96 -3.12 3.67 -4.95
N LEU A 97 -2.64 2.55 -5.51
CA LEU A 97 -3.27 1.23 -5.37
C LEU A 97 -3.52 0.82 -3.91
N PRO A 98 -2.49 0.73 -3.05
CA PRO A 98 -2.68 0.38 -1.65
C PRO A 98 -3.51 1.42 -0.88
N VAL A 99 -3.39 2.70 -1.21
CA VAL A 99 -4.19 3.77 -0.58
C VAL A 99 -5.68 3.61 -0.87
N PHE A 100 -6.09 3.29 -2.11
CA PHE A 100 -7.50 3.01 -2.42
C PHE A 100 -8.03 1.79 -1.68
N SER A 101 -7.25 0.70 -1.63
CA SER A 101 -7.60 -0.49 -0.85
C SER A 101 -7.79 -0.16 0.64
N THR A 102 -6.90 0.67 1.19
CA THR A 102 -6.96 1.15 2.57
C THR A 102 -8.24 1.94 2.85
N CYS A 103 -8.65 2.82 1.95
CA CYS A 103 -9.92 3.56 2.07
C CYS A 103 -11.14 2.62 2.11
N GLY A 104 -11.12 1.54 1.33
CA GLY A 104 -12.16 0.50 1.36
C GLY A 104 -12.17 -0.28 2.67
N GLN A 105 -10.99 -0.71 3.14
CA GLN A 105 -10.84 -1.41 4.42
C GLN A 105 -11.32 -0.59 5.63
N LEU A 106 -11.12 0.73 5.59
CA LEU A 106 -11.58 1.64 6.63
C LEU A 106 -13.08 1.95 6.55
N GLY A 107 -13.75 1.56 5.47
CA GLY A 107 -15.14 1.94 5.21
C GLY A 107 -15.34 3.46 5.20
N SER A 108 -14.32 4.23 4.80
CA SER A 108 -14.33 5.70 4.86
C SER A 108 -14.59 6.27 3.46
N PRO A 109 -15.85 6.55 3.09
CA PRO A 109 -16.19 7.07 1.77
C PRO A 109 -15.57 8.45 1.53
N GLU A 110 -15.47 9.27 2.59
CA GLU A 110 -14.85 10.58 2.52
C GLU A 110 -13.37 10.51 2.14
N SER A 111 -12.62 9.62 2.78
CA SER A 111 -11.19 9.39 2.45
C SER A 111 -11.05 8.87 1.02
N GLY A 112 -11.88 7.90 0.63
CA GLY A 112 -11.91 7.35 -0.72
C GLY A 112 -12.14 8.41 -1.81
N ARG A 113 -13.17 9.25 -1.64
CA ARG A 113 -13.48 10.34 -2.57
C ARG A 113 -12.35 11.37 -2.65
N TRP A 114 -11.77 11.74 -1.53
CA TRP A 114 -10.67 12.69 -1.51
C TRP A 114 -9.43 12.15 -2.25
N VAL A 115 -9.08 10.88 -2.03
CA VAL A 115 -7.98 10.21 -2.76
C VAL A 115 -8.31 10.09 -4.26
N HIS A 116 -9.57 9.79 -4.60
CA HIS A 116 -10.02 9.73 -5.99
C HIS A 116 -9.83 11.07 -6.71
N SER A 117 -10.37 12.16 -6.14
CA SER A 117 -10.19 13.51 -6.68
C SER A 117 -8.73 13.95 -6.69
N TYR A 118 -7.90 13.51 -5.73
CA TYR A 118 -6.46 13.76 -5.78
C TYR A 118 -5.83 13.11 -7.02
N ASN A 119 -6.19 11.86 -7.33
CA ASN A 119 -5.66 11.13 -8.48
C ASN A 119 -5.99 11.85 -9.80
N GLU A 120 -7.24 12.29 -9.96
CA GLU A 120 -7.72 13.06 -11.12
C GLU A 120 -6.96 14.39 -11.27
N ASN A 121 -6.90 15.17 -10.20
CA ASN A 121 -6.29 16.51 -10.21
C ASN A 121 -4.77 16.49 -10.44
N ASN A 122 -4.10 15.37 -10.16
CA ASN A 122 -2.65 15.21 -10.35
C ASN A 122 -2.29 14.45 -11.63
N GLY A 123 -3.29 14.10 -12.46
CA GLY A 123 -3.08 13.43 -13.74
C GLY A 123 -2.49 12.02 -13.62
N ILE A 124 -2.72 11.33 -12.50
CA ILE A 124 -2.29 9.95 -12.32
C ILE A 124 -3.29 9.06 -13.07
N GLN A 125 -2.79 8.29 -14.03
CA GLN A 125 -3.66 7.53 -14.92
C GLN A 125 -4.43 6.43 -14.19
N PHE A 126 -5.72 6.32 -14.48
CA PHE A 126 -6.55 5.19 -14.07
C PHE A 126 -6.30 3.98 -14.96
N ASN A 127 -5.19 3.28 -14.70
CA ASN A 127 -4.95 2.01 -15.37
C ASN A 127 -5.91 0.92 -14.82
N VAL A 128 -5.86 -0.27 -15.41
CA VAL A 128 -6.73 -1.39 -15.03
C VAL A 128 -6.66 -1.73 -13.53
N HIS A 129 -5.48 -1.60 -12.92
CA HIS A 129 -5.29 -1.92 -11.51
C HIS A 129 -5.92 -0.85 -10.60
N ILE A 130 -5.71 0.44 -10.89
CA ILE A 130 -6.31 1.53 -10.11
C ILE A 130 -7.83 1.51 -10.27
N ARG A 131 -8.32 1.26 -11.49
CA ARG A 131 -9.76 1.10 -11.76
C ARG A 131 -10.37 -0.04 -10.95
N MET A 132 -9.69 -1.18 -10.87
CA MET A 132 -10.12 -2.30 -10.02
C MET A 132 -10.10 -1.93 -8.53
N ALA A 133 -9.05 -1.29 -8.04
CA ALA A 133 -8.95 -0.88 -6.63
C ALA A 133 -10.05 0.11 -6.23
N LEU A 134 -10.40 1.05 -7.12
CA LEU A 134 -11.55 1.95 -6.95
C LEU A 134 -12.86 1.19 -6.91
N ALA A 135 -13.07 0.23 -7.82
CA ALA A 135 -14.29 -0.57 -7.84
C ALA A 135 -14.48 -1.36 -6.54
N VAL A 136 -13.42 -1.98 -6.03
CA VAL A 136 -13.42 -2.65 -4.73
C VAL A 136 -13.70 -1.66 -3.60
N MET A 137 -13.02 -0.51 -3.59
CA MET A 137 -13.23 0.52 -2.57
C MET A 137 -14.69 0.98 -2.55
N TYR A 138 -15.29 1.33 -3.69
CA TYR A 138 -16.68 1.79 -3.73
C TYR A 138 -17.70 0.70 -3.43
N SER A 139 -17.46 -0.54 -3.84
CA SER A 139 -18.36 -1.67 -3.53
C SER A 139 -18.34 -2.08 -2.06
N THR A 140 -17.24 -1.81 -1.35
CA THR A 140 -17.13 -2.00 0.11
C THR A 140 -17.78 -0.86 0.92
N LEU A 141 -18.21 0.23 0.26
CA LEU A 141 -19.02 1.26 0.90
C LEU A 141 -20.48 0.79 0.96
N ASP A 142 -21.02 0.64 2.16
CA ASP A 142 -22.40 0.16 2.38
C ASP A 142 -23.48 1.14 1.91
N ASN A 143 -23.12 2.41 1.67
CA ASN A 143 -24.07 3.46 1.32
C ASN A 143 -24.03 3.79 -0.18
N LEU A 144 -25.06 3.37 -0.92
CA LEU A 144 -25.26 3.71 -2.34
C LEU A 144 -25.28 5.23 -2.59
N GLU A 145 -25.69 6.04 -1.62
CA GLU A 145 -25.70 7.50 -1.75
C GLU A 145 -24.28 8.08 -1.77
N ASP A 146 -23.38 7.53 -0.95
CA ASP A 146 -21.96 7.91 -0.93
C ASP A 146 -21.22 7.51 -2.20
N VAL A 147 -21.61 6.36 -2.75
CA VAL A 147 -21.18 5.85 -4.05
C VAL A 147 -21.62 6.86 -5.11
N CYS A 148 -22.92 7.09 -5.29
CA CYS A 148 -23.46 8.05 -6.27
C CYS A 148 -22.85 9.47 -6.16
N LEU A 149 -22.66 10.01 -4.95
CA LEU A 149 -22.07 11.33 -4.73
C LEU A 149 -20.57 11.40 -5.08
N GLY A 150 -19.84 10.30 -4.93
CA GLY A 150 -18.45 10.20 -5.41
C GLY A 150 -18.34 10.25 -6.94
N PHE A 151 -19.41 9.87 -7.63
CA PHE A 151 -19.45 9.74 -9.09
C PHE A 151 -20.15 10.89 -9.82
N ASP A 152 -21.01 11.67 -9.16
CA ASP A 152 -21.66 12.84 -9.76
C ASP A 152 -20.63 13.93 -10.18
N LYS A 153 -19.39 13.79 -9.71
CA LYS A 153 -18.25 14.63 -10.10
C LYS A 153 -17.34 14.01 -11.16
N SER A 154 -17.46 12.71 -11.44
CA SER A 154 -16.59 12.02 -12.40
C SER A 154 -17.31 11.89 -13.76
N ASP A 155 -16.91 12.70 -14.74
CA ASP A 155 -17.38 12.58 -16.13
C ASP A 155 -16.79 11.33 -16.85
N ASP A 156 -15.97 10.52 -16.18
CA ASP A 156 -15.29 9.37 -16.76
C ASP A 156 -16.20 8.13 -16.80
N LYS A 157 -16.68 7.80 -18.00
CA LYS A 157 -17.46 6.58 -18.30
C LYS A 157 -16.74 5.28 -17.89
N ASP A 158 -15.42 5.28 -17.86
CA ASP A 158 -14.66 4.08 -17.52
C ASP A 158 -14.71 3.78 -16.01
N VAL A 159 -14.93 4.80 -15.17
CA VAL A 159 -15.16 4.64 -13.74
C VAL A 159 -16.50 3.94 -13.49
N TRP A 160 -17.56 4.32 -14.23
CA TRP A 160 -18.86 3.65 -14.20
C TRP A 160 -18.78 2.17 -14.60
N ASN A 161 -18.04 1.86 -15.68
CA ASN A 161 -17.82 0.47 -16.11
C ASN A 161 -17.11 -0.36 -15.03
N SER A 162 -16.10 0.23 -14.39
CA SER A 162 -15.34 -0.42 -13.32
C SER A 162 -16.24 -0.73 -12.11
N MET A 163 -17.19 0.14 -11.79
CA MET A 163 -18.16 -0.07 -10.71
C MET A 163 -19.16 -1.18 -11.03
N ILE A 164 -19.70 -1.24 -12.25
CA ILE A 164 -20.58 -2.36 -12.68
C ILE A 164 -19.85 -3.69 -12.50
N VAL A 165 -18.58 -3.74 -12.91
CA VAL A 165 -17.72 -4.92 -12.74
C VAL A 165 -17.51 -5.22 -11.25
N GLY A 166 -17.18 -4.23 -10.43
CA GLY A 166 -16.97 -4.39 -8.98
C GLY A 166 -18.19 -4.93 -8.23
N TYR A 167 -19.36 -4.33 -8.44
CA TYR A 167 -20.61 -4.81 -7.83
C TYR A 167 -21.05 -6.17 -8.37
N ALA A 168 -20.87 -6.44 -9.66
CA ALA A 168 -21.17 -7.74 -10.24
C ALA A 168 -20.25 -8.84 -9.70
N MET A 169 -18.97 -8.55 -9.48
CA MET A 169 -17.99 -9.54 -9.00
C MET A 169 -18.07 -9.81 -7.49
N LEU A 170 -18.48 -8.83 -6.67
CA LEU A 170 -18.43 -8.94 -5.20
C LEU A 170 -19.75 -9.33 -4.52
N ARG A 171 -20.87 -9.39 -5.25
CA ARG A 171 -22.20 -9.79 -4.70
C ARG A 171 -22.80 -11.07 -5.29
N MET A 172 -21.98 -11.94 -5.89
CA MET A 172 -22.34 -13.33 -6.20
C MET A 172 -21.76 -14.28 -5.18
#